data_AF-A0A173MHL0-F1
#
_entry.id   AF-A0A173MHL0-F1
#
_cell.length_a   1.000
_cell.length_b   1.000
_cell.length_c   1.000
_cell.angle_alpha   90.00
_cell.angle_beta   90.00
_cell.angle_gamma   90.00
#
_symmetry.space_group_name_H-M   'P 1'
#
loop_
_entity.id
_entity.type
_entity.pdbx_description
1 polymer ?
#
loop_
_entity_poly.entity_id
_entity_poly.type
_entity_poly.pdbx_seq_one_letter_code
_entity_poly.pdbx_strand_id
1 'polypeptide(L)'
;MKYLFQLLFNKLKKNFYYTEIKQIGLLVAIAAFAWAAYAYGTSVAHVAFSNTGMTYIFFLLLAIVLGQVIRLYYRIMMIKYAEKKA
;
A
#
# COMPACT_ATOMS: atom_id res chain seq x y z
N MET A 1 -7.39 -1.32 -37.88
CA MET A 1 -6.73 -2.40 -37.10
C MET A 1 -5.38 -2.00 -36.48
N LYS A 2 -4.50 -1.23 -37.17
CA LYS A 2 -3.19 -0.78 -36.61
C LYS A 2 -3.30 -0.04 -35.27
N TYR A 3 -4.27 0.85 -35.12
CA TYR A 3 -4.48 1.61 -33.87
C TYR A 3 -4.85 0.74 -32.66
N LEU A 4 -5.62 -0.33 -32.88
CA LEU A 4 -6.08 -1.22 -31.81
C LEU A 4 -4.92 -2.06 -31.27
N PHE A 5 -4.05 -2.53 -32.17
CA PHE A 5 -2.81 -3.22 -31.82
C PHE A 5 -1.84 -2.32 -31.04
N GLN A 6 -1.69 -1.05 -31.46
CA GLN A 6 -0.82 -0.08 -30.78
C GLN A 6 -1.30 0.24 -29.36
N LEU A 7 -2.62 0.34 -29.16
CA LEU A 7 -3.23 0.53 -27.84
C LEU A 7 -3.03 -0.68 -26.92
N LEU A 8 -3.22 -1.89 -27.44
CA LEU A 8 -2.98 -3.14 -26.71
C LEU A 8 -1.50 -3.29 -26.31
N PHE A 9 -0.58 -3.01 -27.23
CA PHE A 9 0.85 -3.08 -26.99
C PHE A 9 1.31 -2.05 -25.94
N ASN A 10 0.79 -0.81 -26.01
CA ASN A 10 1.08 0.20 -25.00
C ASN A 10 0.50 -0.14 -23.63
N LYS A 11 -0.68 -0.78 -23.56
CA LYS A 11 -1.31 -1.20 -22.30
C LYS A 11 -0.54 -2.37 -21.66
N LEU A 12 -0.10 -3.33 -22.48
CA LEU A 12 0.77 -4.44 -22.06
C LEU A 12 2.12 -3.95 -21.58
N LYS A 13 2.77 -3.06 -22.34
CA LYS A 13 4.06 -2.46 -21.97
C LYS A 13 3.94 -1.65 -20.67
N LYS A 14 2.92 -0.81 -20.53
CA LYS A 14 2.66 -0.09 -19.26
C LYS A 14 2.46 -1.05 -18.10
N ASN A 15 1.62 -2.09 -18.25
CA ASN A 15 1.41 -3.05 -17.16
C ASN A 15 2.70 -3.80 -16.78
N PHE A 16 3.51 -4.20 -17.76
CA PHE A 16 4.75 -4.93 -17.50
C PHE A 16 5.78 -4.06 -16.75
N TYR A 17 6.04 -2.85 -17.25
CA TYR A 17 6.96 -1.90 -16.60
C TYR A 17 6.50 -1.47 -15.21
N TYR A 18 5.19 -1.25 -15.02
CA TYR A 18 4.65 -0.92 -13.69
C TYR A 18 4.75 -2.10 -12.72
N THR A 19 4.67 -3.34 -13.21
CA THR A 19 4.79 -4.53 -12.37
C THR A 19 6.24 -4.74 -11.93
N GLU A 20 7.21 -4.56 -12.83
CA GLU A 20 8.63 -4.66 -12.48
C GLU A 20 9.07 -3.55 -11.52
N ILE A 21 8.69 -2.29 -11.78
CA ILE A 21 8.99 -1.18 -10.86
C ILE A 21 8.35 -1.43 -9.48
N LYS A 22 7.13 -1.96 -9.45
CA LYS A 22 6.45 -2.33 -8.20
C LYS A 22 7.21 -3.44 -7.47
N GLN A 23 7.69 -4.46 -8.16
CA GLN A 23 8.46 -5.55 -7.56
C GLN A 23 9.81 -5.07 -7.03
N ILE A 24 10.53 -4.24 -7.79
CA ILE A 24 11.79 -3.63 -7.35
C ILE A 24 11.56 -2.73 -6.13
N GLY A 25 10.52 -1.89 -6.15
CA GLY A 25 10.16 -1.06 -5.00
C GLY A 25 9.82 -1.88 -3.76
N LEU A 26 9.15 -3.03 -3.93
CA LEU A 26 8.82 -3.95 -2.84
C LEU A 26 10.07 -4.63 -2.29
N LEU A 27 11.00 -5.05 -3.14
CA LEU A 27 12.29 -5.62 -2.74
C LEU A 27 13.15 -4.61 -1.98
N VAL A 28 13.21 -3.35 -2.46
CA VAL A 28 13.92 -2.27 -1.76
C VAL A 28 13.29 -1.98 -0.40
N ALA A 29 11.95 -1.98 -0.31
CA ALA A 29 11.26 -1.80 0.96
C ALA A 29 11.54 -2.94 1.95
N ILE A 30 11.54 -4.20 1.47
CA ILE A 30 11.90 -5.36 2.30
C ILE A 30 13.34 -5.26 2.78
N ALA A 31 14.30 -4.93 1.90
CA ALA A 31 15.70 -4.80 2.24
C ALA A 31 15.93 -3.67 3.26
N ALA A 32 15.28 -2.51 3.07
CA ALA A 32 15.33 -1.40 4.02
C ALA A 32 14.72 -1.78 5.37
N PHE A 33 13.61 -2.51 5.38
CA PHE A 33 12.97 -2.99 6.61
C PHE A 33 13.85 -4.02 7.33
N ALA A 34 14.45 -4.96 6.60
CA ALA A 34 15.38 -5.95 7.15
C ALA A 34 16.63 -5.28 7.74
N TRP A 35 17.18 -4.27 7.05
CA TRP A 35 18.30 -3.48 7.56
C TRP A 35 17.93 -2.71 8.82
N ALA A 36 16.78 -2.02 8.83
CA ALA A 36 16.29 -1.30 9.99
C ALA A 36 16.02 -2.24 11.18
N ALA A 37 15.48 -3.43 10.93
CA ALA A 37 15.27 -4.46 11.94
C ALA A 37 16.60 -5.02 12.48
N TYR A 38 17.61 -5.20 11.64
CA TYR A 38 18.93 -5.65 12.08
C TYR A 38 19.66 -4.57 12.89
N ALA A 39 19.67 -3.32 12.40
CA ALA A 39 20.40 -2.22 13.01
C ALA A 39 19.74 -1.67 14.28
N TYR A 40 18.41 -1.61 14.31
CA TYR A 40 17.66 -0.96 15.38
C TYR A 40 16.64 -1.89 16.07
N GLY A 41 16.47 -3.14 15.62
CA GLY A 41 15.39 -4.00 16.08
C GLY A 41 15.38 -4.23 17.59
N THR A 42 16.53 -4.34 18.24
CA THR A 42 16.62 -4.50 19.70
C THR A 42 16.16 -3.23 20.45
N SER A 43 16.55 -2.05 19.94
CA SER A 43 16.17 -0.76 20.52
C SER A 43 14.70 -0.42 20.25
N VAL A 44 14.23 -0.69 19.03
CA VAL A 44 12.84 -0.48 18.62
C VAL A 44 11.91 -1.46 19.33
N ALA A 45 12.31 -2.72 19.50
CA ALA A 45 11.53 -3.69 20.29
C ALA A 45 11.41 -3.23 21.74
N HIS A 46 12.51 -2.81 22.37
CA HIS A 46 12.48 -2.32 23.74
C HIS A 46 11.55 -1.10 23.91
N VAL A 47 11.59 -0.16 22.96
CA VAL A 47 10.69 1.00 22.96
C VAL A 47 9.25 0.59 22.66
N ALA A 48 9.01 -0.34 21.74
CA ALA A 48 7.68 -0.83 21.37
C ALA A 48 6.98 -1.56 22.52
N PHE A 49 7.72 -2.31 23.34
CA PHE A 49 7.19 -3.02 24.51
C PHE A 49 7.07 -2.14 25.76
N SER A 50 7.58 -0.90 25.74
CA SER A 50 7.29 0.06 26.81
C SER A 50 5.82 0.48 26.79
N ASN A 51 5.23 0.82 27.95
CA ASN A 51 3.84 1.28 28.04
C ASN A 51 3.55 2.47 27.12
N THR A 52 4.50 3.39 26.98
CA THR A 52 4.41 4.54 26.09
C THR A 52 4.43 4.10 24.62
N GLY A 53 5.32 3.17 24.25
CA GLY A 53 5.40 2.63 22.89
C GLY A 53 4.15 1.86 22.47
N MET A 54 3.61 1.02 23.35
CA MET A 54 2.35 0.30 23.10
C MET A 54 1.18 1.26 22.87
N THR A 55 1.13 2.37 23.62
CA THR A 55 0.09 3.39 23.44
C THR A 55 0.17 4.05 22.06
N TYR A 56 1.37 4.42 21.62
CA TYR A 56 1.57 4.97 20.27
C TYR A 56 1.24 3.96 19.16
N ILE A 57 1.63 2.69 19.34
CA ILE A 57 1.28 1.60 18.41
C ILE A 57 -0.24 1.42 18.33
N PHE A 58 -0.94 1.49 19.45
CA PHE A 58 -2.40 1.41 19.49
C PHE A 58 -3.07 2.56 18.72
N PHE A 59 -2.62 3.80 18.93
CA PHE A 59 -3.12 4.96 18.17
C PHE A 59 -2.85 4.84 16.67
N LEU A 60 -1.67 4.34 16.30
CA LEU A 60 -1.31 4.10 14.90
C LEU A 60 -2.20 3.03 14.25
N LEU A 61 -2.46 1.93 14.94
CA LEU A 61 -3.39 0.89 14.46
C LEU A 61 -4.82 1.45 14.30
N LEU A 62 -5.28 2.25 15.25
CA LEU A 62 -6.59 2.88 15.19
C LEU A 62 -6.71 3.84 13.98
N ALA A 63 -5.67 4.63 13.71
CA ALA A 63 -5.60 5.49 12.52
C ALA A 63 -5.63 4.69 11.20
N ILE A 64 -4.91 3.56 11.13
CA ILE A 64 -4.94 2.67 9.96
C ILE A 64 -6.35 2.12 9.74
N VAL A 65 -7.01 1.65 10.80
CA VAL A 65 -8.39 1.12 10.71
C VAL A 65 -9.35 2.20 10.22
N LEU A 66 -9.30 3.41 10.79
CA LEU A 66 -10.11 4.54 10.33
C LEU A 66 -9.86 4.87 8.85
N GLY A 67 -8.60 4.90 8.42
CA GLY A 67 -8.24 5.10 7.02
C GLY A 67 -8.82 4.02 6.08
N GLN A 68 -8.82 2.75 6.52
CA GLN A 68 -9.45 1.66 5.77
C GLN A 68 -10.97 1.79 5.70
N VAL A 69 -11.62 2.18 6.79
CA VAL A 69 -13.07 2.43 6.83
C VAL A 69 -13.45 3.55 5.85
N ILE A 70 -12.72 4.66 5.85
CA ILE A 70 -12.92 5.77 4.89
C ILE A 70 -12.76 5.27 3.45
N ARG A 71 -11.69 4.52 3.18
CA ARG A 71 -11.43 3.96 1.84
C ARG A 71 -12.56 3.02 1.38
N LEU A 72 -13.05 2.17 2.26
CA LEU A 72 -14.16 1.25 1.98
C LEU A 72 -15.46 2.03 1.73
N TYR A 73 -15.74 3.05 2.54
CA TYR A 73 -16.90 3.93 2.37
C TYR A 73 -16.90 4.63 1.01
N TYR A 74 -15.77 5.24 0.61
CA TYR A 74 -15.62 5.84 -0.72
C TYR A 74 -15.84 4.83 -1.84
N ARG A 75 -15.35 3.59 -1.69
CA ARG A 75 -15.53 2.53 -2.68
C ARG A 75 -17.02 2.17 -2.86
N ILE A 76 -17.76 2.03 -1.76
CA ILE A 76 -19.20 1.75 -1.79
C ILE A 76 -19.97 2.92 -2.43
N MET A 77 -19.62 4.16 -2.08
CA MET A 77 -20.24 5.36 -2.66
C MET A 77 -20.05 5.41 -4.18
N MET A 78 -18.83 5.16 -4.66
CA MET A 78 -18.54 5.15 -6.10
C MET A 78 -19.34 4.08 -6.85
N ILE A 79 -19.53 2.89 -6.27
CA ILE A 79 -20.34 1.82 -6.86
C ILE A 79 -21.81 2.26 -6.94
N LYS A 80 -22.39 2.77 -5.84
CA LYS A 80 -23.78 3.26 -5.83
C LYS A 80 -24.02 4.40 -6.82
N TYR A 81 -23.04 5.30 -6.99
CA TYR A 81 -23.13 6.38 -7.98
C TYR A 81 -23.01 5.89 -9.42
N ALA A 82 -22.25 4.83 -9.67
CA ALA A 82 -22.15 4.21 -11.00
C ALA A 82 -23.45 3.48 -11.37
N GLU A 83 -24.06 2.75 -10.42
CA GLU A 83 -25.34 2.07 -10.62
C GLU A 83 -26.48 3.06 -10.87
N LYS A 84 -26.46 4.25 -10.27
CA LYS A 84 -27.51 5.27 -10.45
C LYS A 84 -27.42 6.03 -11.78
N LYS A 85 -26.33 5.86 -12.53
CA LYS A 85 -26.08 6.50 -13.83
C LYS A 85 -26.18 5.53 -15.02
N ALA A 86 -26.30 4.24 -14.77
CA ALA A 86 -26.59 3.20 -15.76
C ALA A 86 -28.11 3.02 -15.90
#